data_AF-A0A2T1E3X3-F1
#
_entry.id   AF-A0A2T1E3X3-F1
#
_cell.length_a   1.000
_cell.length_b   1.000
_cell.length_c   1.000
_cell.angle_alpha   90.00
_cell.angle_beta   90.00
_cell.angle_gamma   90.00
#
_symmetry.space_group_name_H-M   'P 1'
#
loop_
_entity.id
_entity.type
_entity.pdbx_description
1 polymer ?
#
loop_
_entity_poly.entity_id
_entity_poly.type
_entity_poly.pdbx_seq_one_letter_code
_entity_poly.pdbx_strand_id
1 'polypeptide(L)'
;MIPSNIEERKLGAKTSIQTKQTTMRLEVKVSERLSSICRANELSREVFLEALFEYYEVDPDAWNKILVEAKIKGEQRQNLANLKRAQSMMQRFGE
;
A
#
# COMPACT_ATOMS: atom_id res chain seq x y z
N MET A 1 -24.57 4.50 13.58
CA MET A 1 -24.58 5.97 13.52
C MET A 1 -23.13 6.42 13.61
N ILE A 2 -22.51 6.77 12.47
CA ILE A 2 -21.14 7.30 12.44
C ILE A 2 -21.29 8.81 12.69
N PRO A 3 -20.64 9.40 13.69
CA PRO A 3 -20.79 10.82 13.96
C PRO A 3 -20.30 11.64 12.77
N SER A 4 -21.21 12.47 12.28
CA SER A 4 -21.10 13.43 11.18
C SER A 4 -20.28 14.65 11.61
N ASN A 5 -18.95 14.51 11.65
CA ASN A 5 -18.01 15.62 11.79
C ASN A 5 -17.18 15.83 10.50
N ILE A 6 -17.78 15.56 9.33
CA ILE A 6 -17.22 15.91 8.01
C ILE A 6 -17.65 17.34 7.67
N GLU A 7 -17.56 18.28 8.60
CA GLU A 7 -17.65 19.70 8.27
C GLU A 7 -16.52 20.42 9.01
N GLU A 8 -15.82 21.28 8.27
CA GLU A 8 -14.77 22.21 8.73
C GLU A 8 -13.30 21.80 8.73
N ARG A 9 -12.87 20.82 7.91
CA ARG A 9 -11.58 21.04 7.21
C ARG A 9 -11.86 21.92 6.00
N LYS A 10 -11.97 23.23 6.24
CA LYS A 10 -11.95 24.27 5.19
C LYS A 10 -10.82 23.93 4.24
N LEU A 11 -11.18 23.48 3.03
CA LEU A 11 -10.28 23.37 1.90
C LEU A 11 -9.90 24.80 1.53
N GLY A 12 -8.95 25.38 2.28
CA GLY A 12 -8.24 26.56 1.83
C GLY A 12 -7.72 26.22 0.45
N ALA A 13 -8.15 26.98 -0.54
CA ALA A 13 -7.89 26.75 -1.95
C ALA A 13 -6.38 26.61 -2.19
N LYS A 14 -5.86 25.39 -2.08
CA LYS A 14 -4.55 25.01 -2.58
C LYS A 14 -4.73 24.92 -4.09
N THR A 15 -4.36 26.01 -4.74
CA THR A 15 -4.17 26.12 -6.19
C THR A 15 -3.37 24.91 -6.69
N SER A 16 -4.07 23.98 -7.34
CA SER A 16 -3.59 22.71 -7.94
C SER A 16 -3.00 21.66 -6.98
N ILE A 17 -3.60 20.47 -6.97
CA ILE A 17 -2.99 19.26 -6.41
C ILE A 17 -1.99 18.74 -7.45
N GLN A 18 -0.72 18.63 -7.08
CA GLN A 18 0.29 18.01 -7.92
C GLN A 18 0.35 16.52 -7.65
N THR A 19 0.20 15.71 -8.70
CA THR A 19 0.20 14.25 -8.62
C THR A 19 1.39 13.67 -9.37
N LYS A 20 1.97 12.57 -8.88
CA LYS A 20 3.00 11.80 -9.58
C LYS A 20 2.48 10.40 -9.91
N GLN A 21 2.38 10.08 -11.20
CA GLN A 21 2.04 8.74 -11.64
C GLN A 21 3.15 7.75 -11.24
N THR A 22 2.78 6.67 -10.55
CA THR A 22 3.70 5.64 -10.07
C THR A 22 3.10 4.25 -10.31
N THR A 23 3.94 3.27 -10.63
CA THR A 23 3.52 1.87 -10.79
C THR A 23 3.83 1.07 -9.52
N MET A 24 2.81 0.44 -8.92
CA MET A 24 2.95 -0.40 -7.72
C MET A 24 2.52 -1.84 -8.00
N ARG A 25 3.29 -2.82 -7.48
CA ARG A 25 2.96 -4.26 -7.57
C ARG A 25 2.63 -4.85 -6.20
N LEU A 26 1.34 -5.03 -5.95
CA LEU A 26 0.82 -5.63 -4.73
C LEU A 26 0.72 -7.16 -4.84
N GLU A 27 0.67 -7.82 -3.68
CA GLU A 27 0.31 -9.24 -3.63
C GLU A 27 -1.16 -9.38 -4.02
N VAL A 28 -1.51 -10.44 -4.76
CA VAL A 28 -2.81 -10.57 -5.45
C VAL A 28 -3.97 -10.39 -4.46
N LYS A 29 -3.96 -11.12 -3.34
CA LYS A 29 -5.05 -11.07 -2.36
C LYS A 29 -5.10 -9.74 -1.61
N VAL A 30 -3.96 -9.08 -1.41
CA VAL A 30 -3.93 -7.70 -0.88
C VAL A 30 -4.56 -6.73 -1.89
N SER A 31 -4.21 -6.83 -3.17
CA SER A 31 -4.75 -5.99 -4.24
C SER A 31 -6.27 -6.13 -4.38
N GLU A 32 -6.77 -7.37 -4.32
CA GLU A 32 -8.21 -7.67 -4.41
C GLU A 32 -8.98 -7.08 -3.24
N ARG A 33 -8.51 -7.32 -2.00
CA ARG A 33 -9.13 -6.76 -0.78
C ARG A 33 -9.11 -5.23 -0.79
N LEU A 34 -7.98 -4.63 -1.15
CA LEU A 34 -7.84 -3.18 -1.27
C LEU A 34 -8.85 -2.62 -2.28
N SER A 35 -8.95 -3.24 -3.47
CA SER A 35 -9.86 -2.79 -4.52
C SER A 35 -11.33 -2.95 -4.10
N SER A 36 -11.67 -4.02 -3.38
CA SER A 36 -13.02 -4.24 -2.85
C SER A 36 -13.41 -3.17 -1.83
N ILE A 37 -12.51 -2.84 -0.89
CA ILE A 37 -12.75 -1.79 0.12
C ILE A 37 -12.93 -0.43 -0.57
N CYS A 38 -12.04 -0.10 -1.51
CA CYS A 38 -12.12 1.16 -2.24
C CYS A 38 -13.44 1.27 -3.02
N ARG A 39 -13.84 0.20 -3.73
CA ARG A 39 -15.11 0.16 -4.49
C ARG A 39 -16.33 0.31 -3.59
N ALA A 40 -16.34 -0.36 -2.44
CA ALA A 40 -17.46 -0.30 -1.50
C ALA A 40 -17.64 1.07 -0.85
N ASN A 41 -16.59 1.89 -0.83
CA ASN A 41 -16.59 3.22 -0.22
C ASN A 41 -16.48 4.35 -1.26
N GLU A 42 -16.56 4.03 -2.55
CA GLU A 42 -16.46 5.00 -3.66
C GLU A 42 -15.15 5.82 -3.64
N LEU A 43 -14.05 5.19 -3.21
CA LEU A 43 -12.72 5.80 -3.13
C LEU A 43 -11.80 5.28 -4.23
N SER A 44 -10.85 6.11 -4.66
CA SER A 44 -9.69 5.61 -5.41
C SER A 44 -8.68 4.98 -4.45
N ARG A 45 -7.91 4.01 -4.97
CA ARG A 45 -6.83 3.39 -4.19
C ARG A 45 -5.76 4.40 -3.78
N GLU A 46 -5.50 5.40 -4.62
CA GLU A 46 -4.49 6.43 -4.37
C GLU A 46 -4.90 7.28 -3.15
N VAL A 47 -6.12 7.81 -3.16
CA VAL A 47 -6.68 8.60 -2.04
C VAL A 47 -6.72 7.79 -0.76
N PHE A 48 -7.10 6.50 -0.83
CA PHE A 48 -7.12 5.64 0.34
C PHE A 48 -5.72 5.39 0.92
N LEU A 49 -4.71 5.20 0.05
CA LEU A 49 -3.33 5.00 0.49
C LEU A 49 -2.73 6.29 1.07
N GLU A 50 -3.03 7.46 0.49
CA GLU A 50 -2.66 8.77 1.03
C GLU A 50 -3.24 8.96 2.44
N ALA A 51 -4.54 8.73 2.60
CA ALA A 51 -5.21 8.85 3.90
C ALA A 51 -4.65 7.88 4.94
N LEU A 52 -4.36 6.62 4.55
CA LEU A 52 -3.73 5.65 5.46
C LEU A 52 -2.32 6.10 5.87
N PHE A 53 -1.53 6.60 4.92
CA PHE A 53 -0.18 7.08 5.19
C PHE A 53 -0.21 8.24 6.18
N GLU A 54 -0.98 9.30 5.88
CA GLU A 54 -1.09 10.49 6.74
C GLU A 54 -1.64 10.15 8.14
N TYR A 55 -2.61 9.22 8.22
CA TYR A 55 -3.19 8.82 9.50
C TYR A 55 -2.19 8.10 10.41
N TYR A 56 -1.35 7.22 9.86
CA TYR A 56 -0.38 6.46 10.66
C TYR A 56 0.95 7.18 10.85
N GLU A 57 1.31 8.14 9.99
CA GLU A 57 2.55 8.91 10.12
C GLU A 57 2.60 9.70 11.45
N VAL A 58 1.44 10.12 11.96
CA VAL A 58 1.33 10.87 13.22
C VAL A 58 1.24 9.99 14.48
N ASP A 59 1.15 8.67 14.34
CA ASP A 59 1.14 7.69 15.45
C ASP A 59 2.46 6.89 15.45
N PRO A 60 3.44 7.22 16.33
CA PRO A 60 4.75 6.57 16.34
C PRO A 60 4.71 5.05 16.58
N ASP A 61 3.76 4.57 17.37
CA ASP A 61 3.67 3.14 17.71
C ASP A 61 3.09 2.35 16.55
N ALA A 62 2.01 2.85 15.94
CA ALA A 62 1.46 2.25 14.73
C ALA A 62 2.46 2.33 13.57
N TRP A 63 3.13 3.46 13.40
CA TRP A 63 4.15 3.67 12.38
C TRP A 63 5.28 2.65 12.48
N ASN A 64 5.85 2.47 13.68
CA ASN A 64 6.92 1.49 13.90
C ASN A 64 6.46 0.06 13.59
N LYS A 65 5.24 -0.32 13.98
CA LYS A 65 4.68 -1.64 13.66
C LYS A 65 4.54 -1.84 12.15
N ILE A 66 4.06 -0.82 11.44
CA ILE A 66 3.92 -0.84 9.97
C ILE A 66 5.30 -1.01 9.32
N LEU A 67 6.32 -0.28 9.77
CA LEU A 67 7.68 -0.38 9.23
C LEU A 67 8.29 -1.77 9.45
N VAL A 68 8.10 -2.37 10.63
CA VAL A 68 8.57 -3.73 10.92
C VAL A 68 7.89 -4.74 10.00
N GLU A 69 6.55 -4.69 9.90
CA GLU A 69 5.80 -5.57 9.02
C GLU A 69 6.19 -5.40 7.54
N ALA A 70 6.41 -4.15 7.10
CA ALA A 70 6.84 -3.85 5.75
C ALA A 70 8.22 -4.48 5.43
N LYS A 71 9.16 -4.43 6.37
CA LYS A 71 10.48 -5.09 6.23
C LYS A 71 10.34 -6.61 6.11
N ILE A 72 9.56 -7.23 6.99
CA ILE A 72 9.30 -8.68 6.96
C ILE A 72 8.70 -9.09 5.61
N LYS A 73 7.69 -8.37 5.11
CA LYS A 73 7.10 -8.64 3.79
C LYS A 73 8.10 -8.43 2.65
N GLY A 74 8.97 -7.42 2.75
CA GLY A 74 10.04 -7.16 1.80
C GLY A 74 11.02 -8.34 1.70
N GLU A 75 11.49 -8.83 2.85
CA GLU A 75 12.38 -10.00 2.93
C GLU A 75 11.72 -11.26 2.38
N GLN A 76 10.46 -11.52 2.72
CA GLN A 76 9.70 -12.65 2.17
C GLN A 76 9.63 -12.60 0.63
N ARG A 77 9.35 -11.42 0.05
CA ARG A 77 9.33 -11.24 -1.41
C ARG A 77 10.70 -11.48 -2.03
N GLN A 78 11.76 -11.00 -1.40
CA GLN A 78 13.13 -11.21 -1.87
C GLN A 78 13.52 -12.68 -1.86
N ASN A 79 13.18 -13.40 -0.78
CA ASN A 79 13.46 -14.83 -0.66
C ASN A 79 12.72 -15.65 -1.71
N LEU A 80 11.45 -15.35 -1.96
CA LEU A 80 10.67 -15.99 -3.03
C LEU A 80 11.26 -15.69 -4.43
N ALA A 81 11.73 -14.47 -4.66
CA ALA A 81 12.41 -14.12 -5.91
C ALA A 81 13.74 -14.88 -6.08
N ASN A 82 14.51 -15.04 -5.00
CA ASN A 82 15.75 -15.82 -5.01
C ASN A 82 15.49 -17.29 -5.32
N LEU A 83 14.48 -17.88 -4.67
CA LEU A 83 14.09 -19.27 -4.88
C LEU A 83 13.69 -19.51 -6.35
N LYS A 84 12.84 -18.64 -6.91
CA LYS A 84 12.41 -18.74 -8.31
C LYS A 84 13.60 -18.61 -9.28
N ARG A 85 14.55 -17.72 -8.97
CA ARG A 85 15.78 -17.58 -9.77
C ARG A 85 16.63 -18.85 -9.71
N ALA A 86 16.83 -19.43 -8.53
CA ALA A 86 17.58 -20.69 -8.38
C ALA A 86 16.91 -21.85 -9.13
N GLN A 87 15.58 -22.00 -9.01
CA GLN A 87 14.80 -23.00 -9.75
C GLN A 87 14.94 -22.82 -11.26
N SER A 88 14.86 -21.58 -11.74
CA SER A 88 15.03 -21.27 -13.15
C SER A 88 16.44 -21.61 -13.66
N MET A 89 17.48 -21.38 -12.85
CA MET A 89 18.85 -21.77 -13.19
C MET A 89 19.03 -23.30 -13.22
N MET A 90 18.50 -24.02 -12.24
CA MET A 90 18.54 -25.49 -12.22
C MET A 90 17.81 -26.10 -13.42
N GLN A 91 16.66 -25.56 -13.81
CA GLN A 91 15.93 -26.02 -15.01
C GLN A 91 16.69 -25.76 -16.32
N ARG A 92 17.55 -24.74 -16.35
CA ARG A 92 18.28 -24.33 -17.56
C ARG A 92 19.66 -24.99 -17.71
N PHE A 93 20.31 -25.32 -16.60
CA PHE A 93 21.71 -25.75 -16.57
C PHE A 93 21.95 -27.00 -15.69
N GLY A 94 20.87 -27.68 -15.29
CA GLY A 94 20.92 -28.87 -14.44
C GLY A 94 21.12 -30.19 -15.18
N GLU A 95 21.45 -30.15 -16.47
CA GLU A 95 21.97 -31.28 -17.25
C GLU A 95 23.48 -31.14 -17.45
#